data_AF-A0AA92U3I8-F1
#
_entry.id   AF-A0AA92U3I8-F1
#
_cell.length_a   1.000
_cell.length_b   1.000
_cell.length_c   1.000
_cell.angle_alpha   90.00
_cell.angle_beta   90.00
_cell.angle_gamma   90.00
#
_symmetry.space_group_name_H-M   'P 1'
#
loop_
_entity.id
_entity.type
_entity.pdbx_description
1 polymer ?
#
loop_
_entity_poly.entity_id
_entity_poly.type
_entity_poly.pdbx_seq_one_letter_code
_entity_poly.pdbx_strand_id
1 'polypeptide(L)'
;MRKGKEKCEILKAIRTYVADKYGVEYTPSECNHKGECQGTCPKCDGELADLQEKLEAKGITDISEDAKLSEMVRNYLSKTKVEDYSLLVPDDDSERTQGMPMPLQGDLAIEDGLVPDDPIEGNMDFFPIEKRKLFLECNIAGAAFYNIDDIWDELQDGSKLVLVREKYNVHDENAVAVALAGDGDEGSEYEDAGPTLGYIPRKVNKSLAALLDMGWQDVFETEISGLRKDAPYSDRIHISIFIKNKDVEEEPEKDDFRLRMMVVTEEDKWKHMADELWQKGYTYFRWGGFPPWERDLPNKGDKVVFLYYDGEQYFMYLMKTIAIGEQTMPFLEDIEDLHRVDDCTGYVLTNVVGPVIMEDCELYLPKELLKGKYQPDERISQSLTNKLMDIFVSHQYSSLNDL
;
A
#
# COMPACT_ATOMS: atom_id res chain seq x y z
N MET A 1 26.27 -7.23 -35.77
CA MET A 1 25.35 -8.41 -35.81
C MET A 1 24.10 -8.04 -36.61
N ARG A 2 23.56 -8.90 -37.48
CA ARG A 2 22.43 -8.61 -38.41
C ARG A 2 21.02 -8.59 -37.77
N LYS A 3 20.92 -8.66 -36.44
CA LYS A 3 19.67 -8.91 -35.68
C LYS A 3 18.53 -7.90 -35.97
N GLY A 4 18.83 -6.61 -36.11
CA GLY A 4 17.76 -5.65 -36.37
C GLY A 4 17.22 -5.69 -37.80
N LYS A 5 18.03 -6.07 -38.81
CA LYS A 5 17.47 -6.27 -40.16
C LYS A 5 16.51 -7.46 -40.20
N GLU A 6 16.84 -8.54 -39.50
CA GLU A 6 15.98 -9.72 -39.36
C GLU A 6 14.66 -9.36 -38.64
N LYS A 7 14.71 -8.56 -37.57
CA LYS A 7 13.51 -8.01 -36.90
C LYS A 7 12.64 -7.19 -37.87
N CYS A 8 13.25 -6.31 -38.65
CA CYS A 8 12.53 -5.48 -39.63
C CYS A 8 11.83 -6.33 -40.71
N GLU A 9 12.51 -7.35 -41.23
CA GLU A 9 11.94 -8.26 -42.24
C GLU A 9 10.76 -9.07 -41.69
N ILE A 10 10.84 -9.53 -40.43
CA ILE A 10 9.74 -10.26 -39.79
C ILE A 10 8.54 -9.35 -39.54
N LEU A 11 8.75 -8.14 -39.02
CA LEU A 11 7.68 -7.16 -38.82
C LEU A 11 7.01 -6.77 -40.15
N LYS A 12 7.79 -6.67 -41.22
CA LYS A 12 7.29 -6.45 -42.58
C LYS A 12 6.41 -7.60 -43.07
N ALA A 13 6.82 -8.85 -42.82
CA ALA A 13 6.02 -10.03 -43.17
C ALA A 13 4.70 -10.09 -42.40
N ILE A 14 4.70 -9.73 -41.11
CA ILE A 14 3.49 -9.65 -40.29
C ILE A 14 2.51 -8.60 -40.83
N ARG A 15 3.00 -7.38 -41.13
CA ARG A 15 2.16 -6.30 -41.69
C ARG A 15 1.54 -6.68 -43.03
N THR A 16 2.32 -7.35 -43.89
CA THR A 16 1.85 -7.85 -45.18
C THR A 16 0.73 -8.88 -44.99
N TYR A 17 0.93 -9.84 -44.08
CA TYR A 17 -0.07 -10.85 -43.76
C TYR A 17 -1.39 -10.25 -43.24
N VAL A 18 -1.32 -9.27 -42.33
CA VAL A 18 -2.49 -8.58 -41.79
C VAL A 18 -3.23 -7.82 -42.91
N ALA A 19 -2.49 -7.12 -43.77
CA ALA A 19 -3.06 -6.39 -44.89
C ALA A 19 -3.77 -7.33 -45.89
N ASP A 20 -3.14 -8.44 -46.26
CA ASP A 20 -3.73 -9.45 -47.16
C ASP A 20 -5.00 -10.07 -46.57
N LYS A 21 -4.98 -10.41 -45.27
CA LYS A 21 -6.12 -11.05 -44.60
C LYS A 21 -7.34 -10.15 -44.55
N TYR A 22 -7.16 -8.88 -44.22
CA TYR A 22 -8.24 -7.92 -44.08
C TYR A 22 -8.51 -7.13 -45.38
N GLY A 23 -7.86 -7.53 -46.48
CA GLY A 23 -8.01 -6.94 -47.82
C GLY A 23 -7.67 -5.45 -47.85
N VAL A 24 -6.72 -5.00 -47.03
CA VAL A 24 -6.26 -3.62 -46.95
C VAL A 24 -5.06 -3.44 -47.89
N GLU A 25 -5.04 -2.35 -48.66
CA GLU A 25 -3.88 -2.05 -49.50
C GLU A 25 -2.67 -1.65 -48.65
N TYR A 26 -1.65 -2.51 -48.64
CA TYR A 26 -0.35 -2.26 -48.03
C TYR A 26 0.76 -2.52 -49.05
N THR A 27 1.43 -1.46 -49.48
CA THR A 27 2.62 -1.55 -50.34
C THR A 27 3.85 -1.18 -49.52
N PRO A 28 4.62 -2.17 -49.06
CA PRO A 28 5.77 -1.88 -48.23
C PRO A 28 6.85 -1.14 -49.01
N SER A 29 7.50 -0.16 -48.39
CA SER A 29 8.65 0.50 -49.00
C SER A 29 9.91 -0.39 -48.97
N GLU A 30 10.77 -0.26 -49.98
CA GLU A 30 12.08 -0.93 -49.99
C GLU A 30 13.06 -0.19 -49.06
N CYS A 31 13.67 -0.93 -48.14
CA CYS A 31 14.62 -0.38 -47.18
C CYS A 31 16.00 -0.21 -47.83
N ASN A 32 16.33 1.02 -48.22
CA ASN A 32 17.65 1.36 -48.80
C ASN A 32 18.76 1.56 -47.76
N HIS A 33 18.53 1.24 -46.49
CA HIS A 33 19.48 1.48 -45.40
C HIS A 33 20.66 0.48 -45.44
N LYS A 34 21.87 1.02 -45.69
CA LYS A 34 23.14 0.28 -45.67
C LYS A 34 23.89 0.58 -44.36
N GLY A 35 23.81 -0.33 -43.38
CA GLY A 35 24.43 -0.17 -42.05
C GLY A 35 23.85 -1.12 -41.00
N GLU A 36 24.30 -0.98 -39.75
CA GLU A 36 23.69 -1.64 -38.59
C GLU A 36 22.31 -1.03 -38.31
N CYS A 37 21.28 -1.87 -38.36
CA CYS A 37 19.87 -1.48 -38.18
C CYS A 37 19.40 -1.98 -36.81
N GLN A 38 18.61 -1.16 -36.10
CA GLN A 38 18.00 -1.50 -34.80
C GLN A 38 16.64 -2.22 -34.93
N GLY A 39 16.12 -2.33 -36.16
CA GLY A 39 14.96 -3.15 -36.52
C GLY A 39 13.59 -2.50 -36.50
N THR A 40 13.49 -1.28 -35.96
CA THR A 40 12.37 -0.35 -36.20
C THR A 40 12.95 1.02 -36.56
N CYS A 41 12.30 1.76 -37.45
CA CYS A 41 12.73 3.08 -37.88
C CYS A 41 11.50 3.95 -38.15
N PRO A 42 11.64 5.30 -38.23
CA PRO A 42 10.49 6.20 -38.42
C PRO A 42 9.62 5.87 -39.63
N LYS A 43 10.19 5.27 -40.69
CA LYS A 43 9.41 4.79 -41.85
C LYS A 43 8.58 3.54 -41.54
N CYS A 44 9.12 2.62 -40.76
CA CYS A 44 8.39 1.43 -40.32
C CYS A 44 7.22 1.78 -39.41
N ASP A 45 7.35 2.85 -38.62
CA ASP A 45 6.30 3.32 -37.72
C ASP A 45 5.21 4.07 -38.48
N GLY A 46 5.58 4.87 -39.49
CA GLY A 46 4.62 5.46 -40.42
C GLY A 46 3.82 4.42 -41.19
N GLU A 47 4.48 3.38 -41.72
CA GLU A 47 3.81 2.26 -42.38
C GLU A 47 2.84 1.48 -41.46
N LEU A 48 3.16 1.40 -40.16
CA LEU A 48 2.30 0.77 -39.17
C LEU A 48 1.07 1.64 -38.88
N ALA A 49 1.25 2.95 -38.73
CA ALA A 49 0.17 3.90 -38.53
C ALA A 49 -0.81 3.92 -39.73
N ASP A 50 -0.28 3.95 -40.95
CA ASP A 50 -1.09 3.90 -42.18
C ASP A 50 -1.90 2.60 -42.29
N LEU A 51 -1.31 1.47 -41.90
CA LEU A 51 -2.00 0.18 -41.89
C LEU A 51 -3.10 0.15 -40.81
N GLN A 52 -2.82 0.70 -39.63
CA GLN A 52 -3.77 0.74 -38.53
C GLN A 52 -4.97 1.64 -38.83
N GLU A 53 -4.75 2.84 -39.40
CA GLU A 53 -5.84 3.73 -39.84
C GLU A 53 -6.76 3.04 -40.86
N LYS A 54 -6.18 2.28 -41.79
CA LYS A 54 -6.96 1.53 -42.79
C LYS A 54 -7.73 0.35 -42.19
N LEU A 55 -7.23 -0.28 -41.14
CA LEU A 55 -7.95 -1.35 -40.41
C LEU A 55 -9.12 -0.76 -39.61
N GLU A 56 -8.89 0.38 -38.94
CA GLU A 56 -9.92 1.11 -38.18
C GLU A 56 -11.01 1.65 -39.11
N ALA A 57 -10.66 2.17 -40.29
CA ALA A 57 -11.62 2.58 -41.32
C ALA A 57 -12.52 1.44 -41.83
N LYS A 58 -12.07 0.19 -41.70
CA LYS A 58 -12.86 -1.02 -41.99
C LYS A 58 -13.58 -1.60 -40.76
N GLY A 59 -13.44 -0.98 -39.60
CA GLY A 59 -14.06 -1.44 -38.35
C GLY A 59 -13.42 -2.67 -37.73
N ILE A 60 -12.15 -2.97 -38.07
CA ILE A 60 -11.41 -4.11 -37.52
C ILE A 60 -10.53 -3.60 -36.38
N THR A 61 -11.00 -3.76 -35.15
CA THR A 61 -10.28 -3.34 -33.93
C THR A 61 -9.63 -4.50 -33.19
N ASP A 62 -10.03 -5.74 -33.48
CA ASP A 62 -9.49 -6.93 -32.85
C ASP A 62 -8.98 -7.93 -33.89
N ILE A 63 -7.72 -8.34 -33.73
CA ILE A 63 -7.00 -9.30 -34.58
C ILE A 63 -6.41 -10.44 -33.74
N SER A 64 -6.74 -10.51 -32.45
CA SER A 64 -6.18 -11.45 -31.46
C SER A 64 -6.56 -12.91 -31.73
N GLU A 65 -7.72 -13.16 -32.33
CA GLU A 65 -8.21 -14.50 -32.65
C GLU A 65 -7.50 -15.16 -33.85
N ASP A 66 -6.57 -14.46 -34.53
CA ASP A 66 -5.85 -15.03 -35.65
C ASP A 66 -4.73 -16.00 -35.19
N ALA A 67 -5.03 -17.29 -35.28
CA ALA A 67 -4.10 -18.38 -34.96
C ALA A 67 -2.76 -18.30 -35.73
N LYS A 68 -2.77 -17.85 -36.99
CA LYS A 68 -1.58 -17.77 -37.84
C LYS A 68 -0.76 -16.52 -37.54
N LEU A 69 -1.40 -15.41 -37.19
CA LEU A 69 -0.71 -14.22 -36.64
C LEU A 69 -0.01 -14.57 -35.32
N SER A 70 -0.72 -15.26 -34.43
CA SER A 70 -0.21 -15.73 -33.14
C SER A 70 0.99 -16.67 -33.31
N GLU A 71 0.96 -17.57 -34.29
CA GLU A 71 2.08 -18.44 -34.63
C GLU A 71 3.30 -17.66 -35.17
N MET A 72 3.09 -16.67 -36.05
CA MET A 72 4.16 -15.82 -36.56
C MET A 72 4.84 -15.01 -35.46
N VAL A 73 4.08 -14.48 -34.50
CA VAL A 73 4.59 -13.75 -33.34
C VAL A 73 5.35 -14.68 -32.38
N ARG A 74 4.81 -15.87 -32.10
CA ARG A 74 5.48 -16.88 -31.26
C ARG A 74 6.82 -17.32 -31.83
N ASN A 75 6.89 -17.54 -33.14
CA ASN A 75 8.12 -17.90 -33.84
C ASN A 75 9.18 -16.78 -33.84
N TYR A 76 8.76 -15.52 -33.73
CA TYR A 76 9.67 -14.39 -33.53
C TYR A 76 10.22 -14.39 -32.10
N LEU A 77 9.35 -14.51 -31.09
CA LEU A 77 9.72 -14.52 -29.67
C LEU A 77 10.65 -15.70 -29.34
N SER A 78 10.43 -16.88 -29.92
CA SER A 78 11.29 -18.05 -29.69
C SER A 78 12.70 -17.92 -30.28
N LYS A 79 12.90 -17.05 -31.29
CA LYS A 79 14.23 -16.79 -31.89
C LYS A 79 15.03 -15.76 -31.09
N THR A 80 14.36 -14.88 -30.38
CA THR A 80 14.96 -13.94 -29.42
C THR A 80 14.95 -14.57 -28.03
N LYS A 81 15.90 -15.46 -27.71
CA LYS A 81 16.13 -15.84 -26.30
C LYS A 81 16.49 -14.58 -25.50
N VAL A 82 15.50 -14.05 -24.80
CA VAL A 82 15.66 -13.09 -23.70
C VAL A 82 15.01 -13.77 -22.50
N GLU A 83 15.86 -14.18 -21.57
CA GLU A 83 15.49 -14.68 -20.25
C GLU A 83 15.02 -13.48 -19.42
N ASP A 84 13.76 -13.09 -19.57
CA ASP A 84 12.91 -12.56 -18.49
C ASP A 84 11.56 -12.13 -19.08
N TYR A 85 10.52 -12.91 -18.79
CA TYR A 85 9.11 -12.53 -18.66
C TYR A 85 8.29 -13.84 -18.65
N SER A 86 7.94 -14.32 -17.46
CA SER A 86 6.74 -15.16 -17.30
C SER A 86 5.58 -14.23 -17.00
N LEU A 87 4.82 -13.86 -18.04
CA LEU A 87 3.45 -13.40 -17.87
C LEU A 87 2.51 -14.34 -18.63
N LEU A 88 1.72 -15.04 -17.82
CA LEU A 88 0.30 -15.34 -18.00
C LEU A 88 -0.11 -15.81 -19.39
N VAL A 89 -0.21 -17.14 -19.50
CA VAL A 89 -1.15 -17.79 -20.42
C VAL A 89 -2.56 -17.37 -19.99
N PRO A 90 -3.42 -16.86 -20.87
CA PRO A 90 -4.83 -16.68 -20.57
C PRO A 90 -5.48 -18.06 -20.60
N ASP A 91 -5.96 -18.53 -19.44
CA ASP A 91 -6.95 -19.61 -19.44
C ASP A 91 -8.27 -19.02 -19.93
N ASP A 92 -8.65 -19.53 -21.10
CA ASP A 92 -9.94 -19.46 -21.75
C ASP A 92 -10.98 -20.10 -20.84
N ASP A 93 -11.93 -19.31 -20.34
CA ASP A 93 -13.31 -19.77 -20.15
C ASP A 93 -14.24 -18.57 -20.17
N SER A 94 -14.81 -18.38 -21.34
CA SER A 94 -15.84 -17.41 -21.65
C SER A 94 -17.23 -17.89 -21.17
N GLU A 95 -18.05 -16.90 -20.86
CA GLU A 95 -19.52 -16.93 -20.77
C GLU A 95 -20.19 -17.58 -19.54
N ARG A 96 -20.81 -16.71 -18.72
CA ARG A 96 -22.29 -16.67 -18.59
C ARG A 96 -22.79 -15.48 -17.79
N THR A 97 -23.66 -14.72 -18.45
CA THR A 97 -24.39 -13.55 -17.96
C THR A 97 -25.65 -13.92 -17.15
N GLN A 98 -25.95 -13.06 -16.17
CA GLN A 98 -27.26 -12.72 -15.56
C GLN A 98 -28.32 -13.82 -15.33
N GLY A 99 -28.76 -13.97 -14.07
CA GLY A 99 -30.03 -14.64 -13.75
C GLY A 99 -30.35 -14.70 -12.25
N MET A 100 -31.56 -14.29 -11.88
CA MET A 100 -32.16 -14.31 -10.53
C MET A 100 -32.09 -15.69 -9.83
N PRO A 101 -32.16 -15.75 -8.48
CA PRO A 101 -32.10 -17.02 -7.75
C PRO A 101 -33.34 -17.88 -8.03
N MET A 102 -33.09 -19.12 -8.46
CA MET A 102 -34.11 -20.17 -8.61
C MET A 102 -34.29 -20.90 -7.25
N PRO A 103 -35.52 -21.19 -6.81
CA PRO A 103 -35.74 -21.94 -5.58
C PRO A 103 -35.40 -23.43 -5.78
N LEU A 104 -34.69 -24.00 -4.80
CA LEU A 104 -34.34 -25.41 -4.71
C LEU A 104 -35.61 -26.27 -4.60
N GLN A 105 -35.73 -27.24 -5.51
CA GLN A 105 -36.70 -28.33 -5.43
C GLN A 105 -36.02 -29.62 -5.87
N GLY A 106 -36.01 -30.61 -4.97
CA GLY A 106 -35.61 -31.97 -5.28
C GLY A 106 -34.72 -32.58 -4.20
N ASP A 107 -35.30 -33.48 -3.42
CA ASP A 107 -34.67 -34.28 -2.37
C ASP A 107 -33.44 -35.03 -2.90
N LEU A 108 -32.26 -34.72 -2.35
CA LEU A 108 -31.07 -35.54 -2.51
C LEU A 108 -30.86 -36.35 -1.22
N ALA A 109 -30.95 -37.67 -1.37
CA ALA A 109 -30.61 -38.63 -0.34
C ALA A 109 -29.16 -38.41 0.10
N ILE A 110 -28.95 -38.23 1.40
CA ILE A 110 -27.64 -38.16 2.01
C ILE A 110 -27.10 -39.60 2.06
N GLU A 111 -26.12 -39.92 1.22
CA GLU A 111 -25.24 -41.05 1.47
C GLU A 111 -24.23 -40.63 2.54
N ASP A 112 -24.18 -41.39 3.65
CA ASP A 112 -23.24 -41.21 4.76
C ASP A 112 -21.80 -41.44 4.28
N GLY A 113 -21.18 -40.38 3.76
CA GLY A 113 -19.75 -40.29 3.52
C GLY A 113 -19.04 -39.83 4.80
N LEU A 114 -18.13 -40.65 5.31
CA LEU A 114 -17.23 -40.33 6.42
C LEU A 114 -16.54 -38.98 6.19
N VAL A 115 -16.79 -38.01 7.08
CA VAL A 115 -16.05 -36.75 7.17
C VAL A 115 -14.69 -37.07 7.81
N PRO A 116 -13.56 -36.75 7.19
CA PRO A 116 -12.25 -36.88 7.84
C PRO A 116 -12.17 -35.90 9.03
N ASP A 117 -11.82 -36.41 10.21
CA ASP A 117 -11.72 -35.66 11.48
C ASP A 117 -10.46 -34.78 11.61
N ASP A 118 -9.64 -34.67 10.55
CA ASP A 118 -8.42 -33.86 10.62
C ASP A 118 -8.73 -32.40 10.22
N PRO A 119 -8.41 -31.40 11.06
CA PRO A 119 -8.49 -30.02 10.66
C PRO A 119 -7.52 -29.83 9.48
N ILE A 120 -8.05 -29.32 8.37
CA ILE A 120 -7.24 -28.85 7.26
C ILE A 120 -6.33 -27.76 7.84
N GLU A 121 -5.07 -28.10 8.12
CA GLU A 121 -4.01 -27.14 8.40
C GLU A 121 -3.78 -26.32 7.14
N GLY A 122 -4.68 -25.37 6.90
CA GLY A 122 -4.42 -24.26 6.02
C GLY A 122 -3.34 -23.43 6.68
N ASN A 123 -2.12 -23.48 6.15
CA ASN A 123 -1.13 -22.44 6.39
C ASN A 123 -1.82 -21.09 6.15
N MET A 124 -2.16 -20.38 7.23
CA MET A 124 -2.40 -18.95 7.18
C MET A 124 -1.04 -18.30 6.99
N ASP A 125 -0.54 -18.33 5.75
CA ASP A 125 0.52 -17.43 5.34
C ASP A 125 -0.05 -16.02 5.52
N PHE A 126 0.39 -15.34 6.58
CA PHE A 126 0.16 -13.92 6.77
C PHE A 126 0.87 -13.20 5.63
N PHE A 127 0.17 -13.01 4.50
CA PHE A 127 0.65 -12.15 3.46
C PHE A 127 0.81 -10.75 4.07
N PRO A 128 1.99 -10.12 3.95
CA PRO A 128 2.15 -8.75 4.42
C PRO A 128 1.09 -7.90 3.73
N ILE A 129 0.24 -7.24 4.51
CA ILE A 129 -0.80 -6.37 3.97
C ILE A 129 -0.07 -5.27 3.21
N GLU A 130 -0.22 -5.26 1.88
CA GLU A 130 0.42 -4.26 1.03
C GLU A 130 -0.06 -2.86 1.46
N LYS A 131 0.85 -2.05 2.00
CA LYS A 131 0.58 -0.70 2.53
C LYS A 131 0.01 0.24 1.45
N ARG A 132 0.42 0.01 0.20
CA ARG A 132 -0.04 0.75 -0.98
C ARG A 132 -0.08 -0.19 -2.17
N LYS A 133 -1.06 0.02 -3.05
CA LYS A 133 -1.22 -0.77 -4.26
C LYS A 133 -0.95 0.10 -5.48
N LEU A 134 -0.16 -0.40 -6.43
CA LEU A 134 0.08 0.29 -7.70
C LEU A 134 -1.24 0.42 -8.46
N PHE A 135 -1.60 1.65 -8.82
CA PHE A 135 -2.81 1.96 -9.57
C PHE A 135 -2.51 2.19 -11.05
N LEU A 136 -1.53 3.05 -11.35
CA LEU A 136 -1.19 3.41 -12.72
C LEU A 136 0.30 3.72 -12.82
N GLU A 137 0.97 3.11 -13.79
CA GLU A 137 2.31 3.51 -14.22
C GLU A 137 2.20 4.15 -15.61
N CYS A 138 2.74 5.36 -15.76
CA CYS A 138 2.72 6.05 -17.04
C CYS A 138 3.86 7.06 -17.18
N ASN A 139 4.08 7.52 -18.41
CA ASN A 139 5.00 8.61 -18.74
C ASN A 139 4.28 9.96 -18.69
N ILE A 140 4.99 11.02 -18.34
CA ILE A 140 4.43 12.39 -18.36
C ILE A 140 4.37 12.91 -19.81
N ALA A 141 3.18 13.33 -20.23
CA ALA A 141 2.95 13.98 -21.52
C ALA A 141 3.11 15.50 -21.41
N GLY A 142 3.45 16.15 -22.53
CA GLY A 142 3.57 17.61 -22.58
C GLY A 142 4.84 18.18 -21.94
N ALA A 143 5.77 17.31 -21.53
CA ALA A 143 7.03 17.66 -20.91
C ALA A 143 7.87 18.71 -21.68
N ALA A 144 7.77 18.74 -23.01
CA ALA A 144 8.48 19.70 -23.86
C ALA A 144 7.98 21.15 -23.71
N PHE A 145 6.80 21.38 -23.13
CA PHE A 145 6.21 22.73 -23.00
C PHE A 145 6.57 23.45 -21.70
N TYR A 146 7.17 22.73 -20.74
CA TYR A 146 7.35 23.19 -19.35
C TYR A 146 8.83 23.38 -18.94
N ASN A 147 9.76 23.52 -19.90
CA ASN A 147 11.20 23.74 -19.64
C ASN A 147 11.77 22.85 -18.52
N ILE A 148 11.47 21.55 -18.58
CA ILE A 148 11.92 20.58 -17.58
C ILE A 148 13.45 20.55 -17.46
N ASP A 149 14.18 20.92 -18.51
CA ASP A 149 15.64 20.97 -18.50
C ASP A 149 16.20 21.92 -17.40
N ASP A 150 15.42 22.92 -16.94
CA ASP A 150 15.81 23.85 -15.87
C ASP A 150 15.65 23.22 -14.46
N ILE A 151 14.77 22.23 -14.31
CA ILE A 151 14.41 21.58 -13.03
C ILE A 151 14.94 20.13 -13.00
N TRP A 152 15.56 19.66 -14.09
CA TRP A 152 16.03 18.28 -14.22
C TRP A 152 17.01 17.85 -13.13
N ASP A 153 17.83 18.78 -12.65
CA ASP A 153 18.81 18.52 -11.58
C ASP A 153 18.16 18.37 -10.19
N GLU A 154 16.90 18.79 -10.03
CA GLU A 154 16.11 18.66 -8.80
C GLU A 154 15.28 17.37 -8.77
N LEU A 155 15.07 16.73 -9.93
CA LEU A 155 14.28 15.50 -10.05
C LEU A 155 15.12 14.28 -9.68
N GLN A 156 14.61 13.45 -8.78
CA GLN A 156 15.20 12.17 -8.40
C GLN A 156 14.16 11.06 -8.49
N ASP A 157 14.62 9.82 -8.72
CA ASP A 157 13.75 8.66 -8.61
C ASP A 157 13.20 8.58 -7.17
N GLY A 158 11.89 8.42 -7.04
CA GLY A 158 11.18 8.47 -5.75
C GLY A 158 10.73 9.86 -5.30
N SER A 159 11.02 10.95 -6.02
CA SER A 159 10.47 12.28 -5.70
C SER A 159 8.94 12.26 -5.72
N LYS A 160 8.31 12.83 -4.69
CA LYS A 160 6.86 12.93 -4.57
C LYS A 160 6.30 14.02 -5.49
N LEU A 161 5.18 13.70 -6.12
CA LEU A 161 4.47 14.56 -7.06
C LEU A 161 3.01 14.74 -6.64
N VAL A 162 2.45 15.88 -7.02
CA VAL A 162 1.05 16.24 -6.77
C VAL A 162 0.26 16.16 -8.08
N LEU A 163 -0.93 15.57 -7.99
CA LEU A 163 -1.89 15.49 -9.10
C LEU A 163 -2.89 16.64 -8.99
N VAL A 164 -2.95 17.50 -9.99
CA VAL A 164 -3.85 18.65 -10.03
C VAL A 164 -4.90 18.44 -11.12
N ARG A 165 -6.17 18.37 -10.71
CA ARG A 165 -7.29 18.15 -11.62
C ARG A 165 -7.67 19.43 -12.37
N GLU A 166 -7.58 19.42 -13.69
CA GLU A 166 -7.97 20.56 -14.54
C GLU A 166 -9.26 20.29 -15.32
N LYS A 167 -10.41 20.46 -14.66
CA LYS A 167 -11.72 20.17 -15.25
C LYS A 167 -12.09 21.06 -16.44
N TYR A 168 -11.59 22.30 -16.47
CA TYR A 168 -11.93 23.30 -17.49
C TYR A 168 -10.85 23.47 -18.56
N ASN A 169 -9.99 22.46 -18.75
CA ASN A 169 -8.96 22.52 -19.77
C ASN A 169 -9.57 22.50 -21.18
N VAL A 170 -9.14 23.43 -22.03
CA VAL A 170 -9.70 23.65 -23.38
C VAL A 170 -9.43 22.46 -24.32
N HIS A 171 -8.41 21.67 -24.02
CA HIS A 171 -7.93 20.62 -24.91
C HIS A 171 -8.39 19.22 -24.50
N ASP A 172 -8.67 19.00 -23.22
CA ASP A 172 -9.11 17.72 -22.67
C ASP A 172 -9.87 17.91 -21.35
N GLU A 173 -11.15 17.56 -21.31
CA GLU A 173 -11.98 17.66 -20.11
C GLU A 173 -11.49 16.79 -18.95
N ASN A 174 -10.72 15.72 -19.22
CA ASN A 174 -10.16 14.81 -18.24
C ASN A 174 -8.68 15.12 -17.91
N ALA A 175 -8.21 16.33 -18.23
CA ALA A 175 -6.83 16.73 -17.95
C ALA A 175 -6.50 16.63 -16.45
N VAL A 176 -5.38 15.97 -16.16
CA VAL A 176 -4.77 15.92 -14.83
C VAL A 176 -3.32 16.34 -15.02
N ALA A 177 -2.98 17.48 -14.43
CA ALA A 177 -1.62 18.01 -14.41
C ALA A 177 -0.82 17.32 -13.31
N VAL A 178 0.48 17.18 -13.54
CA VAL A 178 1.45 16.60 -12.62
C VAL A 178 2.45 17.69 -12.27
N ALA A 179 2.54 18.03 -10.99
CA ALA A 179 3.43 19.05 -10.47
C ALA A 179 4.34 18.49 -9.38
N LEU A 180 5.47 19.14 -9.15
CA LEU A 180 6.30 18.84 -7.97
C LEU A 180 5.54 19.22 -6.70
N ALA A 181 5.67 18.42 -5.65
CA ALA A 181 5.25 18.85 -4.31
C ALA A 181 6.14 20.03 -3.90
N GLY A 182 5.57 21.20 -3.63
CA GLY A 182 6.35 22.35 -3.16
C GLY A 182 6.78 22.18 -1.71
N ASP A 183 7.88 22.85 -1.35
CA ASP A 183 8.44 22.89 0.01
C ASP A 183 7.61 23.78 0.95
N GLY A 184 6.27 23.74 0.84
CA GLY A 184 5.37 24.58 1.61
C GLY A 184 5.51 24.29 3.10
N ASP A 185 5.82 25.33 3.87
CA ASP A 185 5.76 25.33 5.35
C ASP A 185 4.45 24.68 5.82
N GLU A 186 4.53 23.77 6.80
CA GLU A 186 3.38 23.16 7.47
C GLU A 186 2.46 24.27 8.05
N GLY A 187 1.50 24.77 7.27
CA GLY A 187 0.65 25.88 7.71
C GLY A 187 -0.17 26.64 6.66
N SER A 188 -0.01 26.40 5.35
CA SER A 188 -0.94 26.93 4.34
C SER A 188 -1.99 25.90 3.94
N GLU A 189 -3.28 26.27 3.95
CA GLU A 189 -4.43 25.42 3.50
C GLU A 189 -4.41 25.05 2.01
N TYR A 190 -3.32 25.37 1.31
CA TYR A 190 -3.04 24.97 -0.05
C TYR A 190 -1.64 24.39 -0.02
N GLU A 191 -1.51 23.08 -0.31
CA GLU A 191 -0.22 22.53 -0.72
C GLU A 191 0.23 23.36 -1.93
N ASP A 192 1.28 24.16 -1.76
CA ASP A 192 1.79 24.98 -2.86
C ASP A 192 2.32 24.02 -3.93
N ALA A 193 1.49 23.80 -4.96
CA ALA A 193 1.88 23.00 -6.11
C ALA A 193 3.07 23.69 -6.76
N GLY A 194 4.20 22.98 -6.80
CA GLY A 194 5.41 23.44 -7.45
C GLY A 194 5.26 23.53 -8.97
N PRO A 195 6.37 23.72 -9.71
CA PRO A 195 6.31 23.84 -11.16
C PRO A 195 5.68 22.58 -11.78
N THR A 196 4.74 22.80 -12.71
CA THR A 196 4.07 21.73 -13.46
C THR A 196 5.08 21.04 -14.38
N LEU A 197 5.23 19.73 -14.24
CA LEU A 197 6.09 18.91 -15.09
C LEU A 197 5.39 18.51 -16.39
N GLY A 198 4.05 18.36 -16.36
CA GLY A 198 3.25 18.05 -17.53
C GLY A 198 1.89 17.46 -17.15
N TYR A 199 1.37 16.57 -17.99
CA TYR A 199 0.04 15.97 -17.83
C TYR A 199 0.07 14.45 -17.93
N ILE A 200 -0.91 13.82 -17.29
CA ILE A 200 -1.19 12.40 -17.49
C ILE A 200 -1.67 12.18 -18.94
N PRO A 201 -1.16 11.16 -19.65
CA PRO A 201 -1.55 10.91 -21.04
C PRO A 201 -3.07 10.70 -21.19
N ARG A 202 -3.64 11.27 -22.25
CA ARG A 202 -5.10 11.20 -22.54
C ARG A 202 -5.67 9.79 -22.63
N LYS A 203 -4.83 8.80 -22.94
CA LYS A 203 -5.26 7.39 -23.05
C LYS A 203 -5.62 6.80 -21.69
N VAL A 204 -5.06 7.34 -20.60
CA VAL A 204 -5.17 6.77 -19.24
C VAL A 204 -5.76 7.74 -18.21
N ASN A 205 -5.90 9.03 -18.55
CA ASN A 205 -6.35 10.06 -17.60
C ASN A 205 -7.84 9.95 -17.19
N LYS A 206 -8.70 9.30 -17.99
CA LYS A 206 -10.14 9.24 -17.73
C LYS A 206 -10.51 8.65 -16.37
N SER A 207 -9.93 7.50 -16.01
CA SER A 207 -10.23 6.82 -14.75
C SER A 207 -9.73 7.62 -13.55
N LEU A 208 -8.53 8.19 -13.67
CA LEU A 208 -7.93 9.03 -12.62
C LEU A 208 -8.74 10.32 -12.42
N ALA A 209 -9.11 11.00 -13.51
CA ALA A 209 -9.90 12.23 -13.47
C ALA A 209 -11.26 12.01 -12.78
N ALA A 210 -11.94 10.89 -13.07
CA ALA A 210 -13.20 10.56 -12.42
C ALA A 210 -13.04 10.34 -10.89
N LEU A 211 -11.97 9.68 -10.46
CA LEU A 211 -11.69 9.45 -9.04
C LEU A 211 -11.35 10.76 -8.31
N LEU A 212 -10.58 11.64 -8.95
CA LEU A 212 -10.32 12.98 -8.43
C LEU A 212 -11.59 13.83 -8.34
N ASP A 213 -12.47 13.77 -9.35
CA ASP A 213 -13.77 14.48 -9.34
C ASP A 213 -14.71 13.96 -8.22
N MET A 214 -14.50 12.72 -7.74
CA MET A 214 -15.22 12.14 -6.59
C MET A 214 -14.61 12.51 -5.23
N GLY A 215 -13.52 13.29 -5.20
CA GLY A 215 -12.86 13.71 -3.97
C GLY A 215 -11.86 12.69 -3.39
N TRP A 216 -11.35 11.76 -4.20
CA TRP A 216 -10.36 10.77 -3.76
C TRP A 216 -8.91 11.23 -3.90
N GLN A 217 -8.66 12.54 -3.90
CA GLN A 217 -7.33 13.11 -4.15
C GLN A 217 -6.30 12.66 -3.10
N ASP A 218 -6.66 12.71 -1.82
CA ASP A 218 -5.76 12.41 -0.69
C ASP A 218 -5.34 10.93 -0.60
N VAL A 219 -5.99 10.06 -1.38
CA VAL A 219 -5.72 8.61 -1.38
C VAL A 219 -4.59 8.26 -2.35
N PHE A 220 -4.30 9.12 -3.32
CA PHE A 220 -3.28 8.84 -4.33
C PHE A 220 -1.91 9.38 -3.91
N GLU A 221 -0.90 8.52 -3.96
CA GLU A 221 0.51 8.94 -3.91
C GLU A 221 1.09 8.82 -5.30
N THR A 222 1.80 9.86 -5.76
CA THR A 222 2.51 9.82 -7.04
C THR A 222 3.99 10.00 -6.80
N GLU A 223 4.80 9.13 -7.36
CA GLU A 223 6.26 9.16 -7.26
C GLU A 223 6.88 8.99 -8.64
N ILE A 224 8.08 9.57 -8.83
CA ILE A 224 8.87 9.34 -10.04
C ILE A 224 9.43 7.92 -10.00
N SER A 225 9.06 7.09 -10.98
CA SER A 225 9.54 5.72 -11.08
C SER A 225 10.82 5.57 -11.91
N GLY A 226 11.11 6.54 -12.78
CA GLY A 226 12.35 6.53 -13.54
C GLY A 226 12.57 7.78 -14.40
N LEU A 227 13.81 8.27 -14.39
CA LEU A 227 14.26 9.39 -15.21
C LEU A 227 15.20 8.94 -16.33
N ARG A 228 14.89 9.32 -17.57
CA ARG A 228 15.68 9.00 -18.77
C ARG A 228 16.08 10.27 -19.52
N LYS A 229 17.30 10.75 -19.30
CA LYS A 229 17.79 12.00 -19.91
C LYS A 229 17.93 11.93 -21.43
N ASP A 230 18.36 10.78 -21.95
CA ASP A 230 18.65 10.58 -23.38
C ASP A 230 17.41 10.14 -24.20
N ALA A 231 16.23 10.08 -23.57
CA ALA A 231 14.98 9.70 -24.21
C ALA A 231 14.26 10.91 -24.86
N PRO A 232 13.36 10.67 -25.84
CA PRO A 232 12.48 11.73 -26.34
C PRO A 232 11.65 12.33 -25.19
N TYR A 233 11.31 13.62 -25.25
CA TYR A 233 10.61 14.34 -24.17
C TYR A 233 9.35 13.63 -23.63
N SER A 234 8.67 12.85 -24.47
CA SER A 234 7.51 12.06 -24.07
C SER A 234 7.84 10.86 -23.16
N ASP A 235 9.08 10.37 -23.14
CA ASP A 235 9.53 9.17 -22.42
C ASP A 235 10.65 9.49 -21.41
N ARG A 236 10.81 10.77 -21.06
CA ARG A 236 11.87 11.20 -20.14
C ARG A 236 11.54 10.97 -18.68
N ILE A 237 10.27 11.09 -18.31
CA ILE A 237 9.82 10.99 -16.92
C ILE A 237 8.74 9.92 -16.86
N HIS A 238 9.02 8.85 -16.11
CA HIS A 238 8.05 7.84 -15.73
C HIS A 238 7.61 8.09 -14.29
N ILE A 239 6.31 7.92 -14.06
CA ILE A 239 5.69 8.07 -12.76
C ILE A 239 4.85 6.84 -12.44
N SER A 240 4.78 6.55 -11.16
CA SER A 240 3.90 5.53 -10.60
C SER A 240 2.94 6.19 -9.62
N ILE A 241 1.65 5.93 -9.83
CA ILE A 241 0.55 6.36 -8.98
C ILE A 241 0.12 5.15 -8.15
N PHE A 242 0.12 5.30 -6.84
CA PHE A 242 -0.28 4.30 -5.86
C PHE A 242 -1.56 4.75 -5.16
N ILE A 243 -2.38 3.79 -4.74
CA ILE A 243 -3.51 3.99 -3.84
C ILE A 243 -3.05 3.60 -2.44
N LYS A 244 -3.11 4.54 -1.49
CA LYS A 244 -2.89 4.23 -0.07
C LYS A 244 -4.03 3.38 0.46
N ASN A 245 -3.70 2.35 1.23
CA ASN A 245 -4.72 1.62 1.97
C ASN A 245 -5.08 2.40 3.25
N LYS A 246 -6.31 2.91 3.35
CA LYS A 246 -6.78 3.64 4.55
C LYS A 246 -6.82 2.78 5.82
N ASP A 247 -6.91 1.46 5.67
CA ASP A 247 -6.94 0.53 6.80
C ASP A 247 -5.55 0.23 7.36
N VAL A 248 -4.50 0.70 6.67
CA VAL A 248 -3.15 0.78 7.20
C VAL A 248 -2.98 2.23 7.66
N GLU A 249 -3.57 2.55 8.82
CA GLU A 249 -3.11 3.70 9.59
C GLU A 249 -1.58 3.65 9.56
N GLU A 250 -0.94 4.78 9.27
CA GLU A 250 0.50 4.98 9.42
C GLU A 250 0.82 4.76 10.91
N GLU A 251 0.81 3.52 11.39
CA GLU A 251 1.63 3.14 12.50
C GLU A 251 3.04 3.31 11.95
N PRO A 252 3.79 4.35 12.40
CA PRO A 252 5.17 4.48 11.99
C PRO A 252 5.81 3.13 12.26
N GLU A 253 6.63 2.65 11.31
CA GLU A 253 7.49 1.50 11.50
C GLU A 253 8.37 1.75 12.73
N LYS A 254 7.81 1.54 13.91
CA LYS A 254 8.54 1.38 15.14
C LYS A 254 8.86 -0.09 15.13
N ASP A 255 9.93 -0.44 14.41
CA ASP A 255 10.69 -1.70 14.50
C ASP A 255 11.21 -2.00 15.93
N ASP A 256 10.73 -1.25 16.90
CA ASP A 256 11.11 -1.31 18.28
C ASP A 256 9.92 -1.80 19.11
N PHE A 257 9.83 -3.13 19.18
CA PHE A 257 8.88 -3.91 19.96
C PHE A 257 9.16 -3.90 21.48
N ARG A 258 10.02 -2.99 21.96
CA ARG A 258 10.31 -2.87 23.39
C ARG A 258 9.05 -2.49 24.15
N LEU A 259 8.79 -3.21 25.24
CA LEU A 259 7.65 -2.92 26.11
C LEU A 259 7.87 -1.61 26.86
N ARG A 260 6.76 -0.94 27.16
CA ARG A 260 6.72 0.19 28.09
C ARG A 260 6.25 -0.32 29.45
N MET A 261 6.61 0.37 30.53
CA MET A 261 6.17 -0.01 31.88
C MET A 261 5.72 1.20 32.68
N MET A 262 4.66 0.98 33.46
CA MET A 262 4.11 1.91 34.42
C MET A 262 4.06 1.24 35.79
N VAL A 263 4.57 1.92 36.81
CA VAL A 263 4.54 1.44 38.19
C VAL A 263 3.44 2.17 38.94
N VAL A 264 2.48 1.42 39.47
CA VAL A 264 1.43 1.95 40.33
C VAL A 264 1.87 1.77 41.78
N THR A 265 2.02 2.88 42.50
CA THR A 265 2.45 2.86 43.91
C THR A 265 1.28 2.93 44.89
N GLU A 266 0.11 3.40 44.43
CA GLU A 266 -1.08 3.58 45.26
C GLU A 266 -2.01 2.36 45.13
N GLU A 267 -2.25 1.67 46.24
CA GLU A 267 -3.14 0.49 46.30
C GLU A 267 -4.57 0.82 45.85
N ASP A 268 -5.10 1.97 46.25
CA ASP A 268 -6.45 2.39 45.88
C ASP A 268 -6.59 2.57 44.37
N LYS A 269 -5.57 3.16 43.71
CA LYS A 269 -5.53 3.30 42.25
C LYS A 269 -5.45 1.94 41.56
N TRP A 270 -4.67 1.02 42.10
CA TRP A 270 -4.55 -0.34 41.56
C TRP A 270 -5.87 -1.10 41.63
N LYS A 271 -6.55 -1.08 42.79
CA LYS A 271 -7.85 -1.73 42.96
C LYS A 271 -8.91 -1.12 42.05
N HIS A 272 -8.96 0.20 41.96
CA HIS A 272 -9.89 0.89 41.08
C HIS A 272 -9.67 0.50 39.61
N MET A 273 -8.42 0.49 39.15
CA MET A 273 -8.06 0.03 37.81
C MET A 273 -8.49 -1.43 37.57
N ALA A 274 -8.20 -2.34 38.50
CA ALA A 274 -8.57 -3.75 38.38
C ALA A 274 -10.10 -3.93 38.32
N ASP A 275 -10.85 -3.17 39.12
CA ASP A 275 -12.32 -3.16 39.10
C ASP A 275 -12.87 -2.61 37.77
N GLU A 276 -12.28 -1.54 37.24
CA GLU A 276 -12.66 -0.99 35.93
C GLU A 276 -12.40 -1.99 34.79
N LEU A 277 -11.24 -2.65 34.79
CA LEU A 277 -10.95 -3.73 33.83
C LEU A 277 -11.97 -4.85 33.91
N TRP A 278 -12.37 -5.24 35.12
CA TRP A 278 -13.34 -6.32 35.32
C TRP A 278 -14.75 -5.93 34.86
N GLN A 279 -15.18 -4.69 35.13
CA GLN A 279 -16.54 -4.24 34.82
C GLN A 279 -16.70 -3.78 33.36
N LYS A 280 -15.74 -3.02 32.83
CA LYS A 280 -15.82 -2.35 31.53
C LYS A 280 -14.98 -3.05 30.46
N GLY A 281 -13.97 -3.85 30.85
CA GLY A 281 -13.00 -4.46 29.93
C GLY A 281 -11.89 -3.50 29.49
N TYR A 282 -11.90 -2.25 29.96
CA TYR A 282 -10.91 -1.23 29.65
C TYR A 282 -10.71 -0.29 30.83
N THR A 283 -9.58 0.40 30.84
CA THR A 283 -9.24 1.46 31.79
C THR A 283 -8.85 2.73 31.07
N TYR A 284 -9.20 3.87 31.67
CA TYR A 284 -8.86 5.18 31.16
C TYR A 284 -7.72 5.82 31.97
N PHE A 285 -6.71 6.32 31.27
CA PHE A 285 -5.62 7.07 31.85
C PHE A 285 -5.42 8.39 31.11
N ARG A 286 -5.00 9.43 31.85
CA ARG A 286 -4.47 10.67 31.27
C ARG A 286 -2.98 10.73 31.49
N TRP A 287 -2.22 10.73 30.39
CA TRP A 287 -0.76 10.85 30.41
C TRP A 287 -0.33 12.05 29.58
N GLY A 288 0.82 12.64 29.91
CA GLY A 288 1.30 13.87 29.29
C GLY A 288 1.74 14.91 30.31
N GLY A 289 1.75 16.17 29.85
CA GLY A 289 2.28 17.35 30.54
C GLY A 289 3.44 18.02 29.78
N PHE A 290 3.89 19.15 30.29
CA PHE A 290 4.90 19.99 29.65
C PHE A 290 6.35 19.62 30.03
N PRO A 291 7.31 19.61 29.09
CA PRO A 291 7.17 19.84 27.65
C PRO A 291 6.75 18.57 26.87
N PRO A 292 5.82 18.67 25.90
CA PRO A 292 5.28 17.51 25.19
C PRO A 292 6.28 16.84 24.23
N TRP A 293 7.25 17.57 23.68
CA TRP A 293 8.22 17.03 22.71
C TRP A 293 9.34 16.17 23.32
N GLU A 294 9.49 16.14 24.65
CA GLU A 294 10.48 15.30 25.33
C GLU A 294 9.93 13.91 25.72
N ARG A 295 8.68 13.60 25.37
CA ARG A 295 7.95 12.43 25.88
C ARG A 295 7.60 11.43 24.78
N ASP A 296 8.09 10.20 24.92
CA ASP A 296 7.70 9.08 24.05
C ASP A 296 6.58 8.28 24.72
N LEU A 297 5.35 8.78 24.62
CA LEU A 297 4.15 8.09 25.13
C LEU A 297 3.70 6.94 24.21
N PRO A 298 2.87 5.99 24.71
CA PRO A 298 2.41 4.85 23.91
C PRO A 298 1.52 5.27 22.75
N ASN A 299 1.76 4.68 21.58
CA ASN A 299 0.88 4.82 20.42
C ASN A 299 -0.26 3.79 20.47
N LYS A 300 -1.26 3.94 19.60
CA LYS A 300 -2.32 2.94 19.42
C LYS A 300 -1.63 1.64 19.00
N GLY A 301 -2.02 0.53 19.60
CA GLY A 301 -1.37 -0.76 19.36
C GLY A 301 -0.22 -1.10 20.32
N ASP A 302 0.41 -0.11 20.96
CA ASP A 302 1.54 -0.34 21.88
C ASP A 302 1.10 -1.17 23.10
N LYS A 303 2.01 -2.02 23.59
CA LYS A 303 1.84 -2.79 24.82
C LYS A 303 2.52 -2.12 26.01
N VAL A 304 1.79 -2.01 27.11
CA VAL A 304 2.25 -1.39 28.36
C VAL A 304 2.10 -2.39 29.50
N VAL A 305 3.17 -2.58 30.26
CA VAL A 305 3.18 -3.40 31.47
C VAL A 305 2.85 -2.53 32.67
N PHE A 306 1.78 -2.86 33.39
CA PHE A 306 1.46 -2.27 34.67
C PHE A 306 2.02 -3.15 35.79
N LEU A 307 2.73 -2.54 36.72
CA LEU A 307 3.36 -3.21 37.85
C LEU A 307 2.86 -2.58 39.16
N TYR A 308 2.41 -3.40 40.10
CA TYR A 308 2.10 -3.03 41.47
C TYR A 308 2.86 -3.93 42.44
N TYR A 309 3.34 -3.37 43.53
CA TYR A 309 4.07 -4.10 44.58
C TYR A 309 3.41 -3.84 45.92
N ASP A 310 2.97 -4.88 46.60
CA ASP A 310 2.28 -4.78 47.90
C ASP A 310 3.23 -4.84 49.10
N GLY A 311 4.52 -5.12 48.87
CA GLY A 311 5.52 -5.33 49.92
C GLY A 311 6.05 -6.77 50.00
N GLU A 312 5.36 -7.73 49.37
CA GLU A 312 5.74 -9.15 49.36
C GLU A 312 5.77 -9.71 47.92
N GLN A 313 4.83 -9.28 47.08
CA GLN A 313 4.61 -9.82 45.73
C GLN A 313 4.44 -8.68 44.71
N TYR A 314 4.82 -8.98 43.47
CA TYR A 314 4.54 -8.14 42.31
C TYR A 314 3.30 -8.62 41.59
N PHE A 315 2.38 -7.69 41.34
CA PHE A 315 1.21 -7.88 40.50
C PHE A 315 1.42 -7.18 39.17
N MET A 316 1.16 -7.90 38.08
CA MET A 316 1.46 -7.43 36.74
C MET A 316 0.29 -7.62 35.78
N TYR A 317 0.03 -6.59 34.97
CA TYR A 317 -0.86 -6.67 33.82
C TYR A 317 -0.11 -6.26 32.55
N LEU A 318 -0.22 -7.05 31.50
CA LEU A 318 0.13 -6.67 30.15
C LEU A 318 -1.12 -6.08 29.49
N MET A 319 -1.10 -4.78 29.21
CA MET A 319 -2.20 -4.08 28.57
C MET A 319 -1.81 -3.60 27.17
N LYS A 320 -2.82 -3.38 26.32
CA LYS A 320 -2.66 -2.81 24.97
C LYS A 320 -3.44 -1.52 24.85
N THR A 321 -2.82 -0.48 24.30
CA THR A 321 -3.47 0.79 24.00
C THR A 321 -4.40 0.64 22.79
N ILE A 322 -5.69 0.93 22.96
CA ILE A 322 -6.70 0.77 21.90
C ILE A 322 -7.15 2.10 21.30
N ALA A 323 -7.10 3.19 22.07
CA ALA A 323 -7.52 4.50 21.63
C ALA A 323 -6.71 5.60 22.32
N ILE A 324 -6.47 6.69 21.59
CA ILE A 324 -5.69 7.86 22.04
C ILE A 324 -6.41 9.15 21.64
N GLY A 325 -6.37 10.16 22.51
CA GLY A 325 -6.88 11.50 22.22
C GLY A 325 -8.36 11.47 21.87
N GLU A 326 -8.74 12.07 20.74
CA GLU A 326 -10.14 12.12 20.27
C GLU A 326 -10.76 10.73 20.07
N GLN A 327 -9.96 9.71 19.75
CA GLN A 327 -10.44 8.34 19.60
C GLN A 327 -10.95 7.73 20.91
N THR A 328 -10.62 8.33 22.06
CA THR A 328 -11.13 7.88 23.37
C THR A 328 -12.57 8.29 23.63
N MET A 329 -13.15 9.19 22.82
CA MET A 329 -14.53 9.68 22.98
C MET A 329 -15.58 8.57 23.21
N PRO A 330 -15.59 7.45 22.46
CA PRO A 330 -16.60 6.40 22.65
C PRO A 330 -16.53 5.68 24.00
N PHE A 331 -15.39 5.78 24.70
CA PHE A 331 -15.09 5.08 25.94
C PHE A 331 -15.23 5.96 27.18
N LEU A 332 -15.44 7.27 26.99
CA LEU A 332 -15.63 8.24 28.06
C LEU A 332 -17.09 8.29 28.49
N GLU A 333 -17.33 8.19 29.80
CA GLU A 333 -18.65 8.42 30.39
C GLU A 333 -19.02 9.91 30.45
N ASP A 334 -18.00 10.78 30.49
CA ASP A 334 -18.14 12.23 30.51
C ASP A 334 -17.30 12.88 29.39
N ILE A 335 -17.96 13.64 28.52
CA ILE A 335 -17.34 14.30 27.35
C ILE A 335 -16.51 15.51 27.80
N GLU A 336 -16.79 16.07 28.99
CA GLU A 336 -16.08 17.24 29.52
C GLU A 336 -14.61 16.95 29.85
N ASP A 337 -14.24 15.68 30.08
CA ASP A 337 -12.85 15.30 30.32
C ASP A 337 -11.98 15.39 29.05
N LEU A 338 -12.55 15.36 27.85
CA LEU A 338 -11.75 15.53 26.63
C LEU A 338 -11.26 16.97 26.43
N HIS A 339 -11.99 17.95 26.96
CA HIS A 339 -11.74 19.39 26.75
C HIS A 339 -11.17 20.11 27.97
N ARG A 340 -10.39 19.41 28.80
CA ARG A 340 -9.57 20.10 29.82
C ARG A 340 -8.43 20.85 29.13
N VAL A 341 -8.18 22.09 29.56
CA VAL A 341 -7.03 22.89 29.11
C VAL A 341 -5.78 22.40 29.86
N ASP A 342 -5.34 21.19 29.55
CA ASP A 342 -4.08 20.61 30.04
C ASP A 342 -3.25 20.01 28.88
N ASP A 343 -1.95 19.87 29.09
CA ASP A 343 -1.04 19.26 28.10
C ASP A 343 -1.09 17.72 28.14
N CYS A 344 -2.20 17.14 28.61
CA CYS A 344 -2.38 15.70 28.78
C CYS A 344 -3.32 15.13 27.71
N THR A 345 -3.04 13.90 27.29
CA THR A 345 -3.85 13.15 26.33
C THR A 345 -4.53 11.98 27.03
N GLY A 346 -5.76 11.67 26.61
CA GLY A 346 -6.48 10.49 27.08
C GLY A 346 -5.97 9.22 26.40
N TYR A 347 -5.83 8.15 27.16
CA TYR A 347 -5.43 6.82 26.70
C TYR A 347 -6.41 5.78 27.25
N VAL A 348 -6.89 4.91 26.36
CA VAL A 348 -7.72 3.76 26.75
C VAL A 348 -6.91 2.50 26.52
N LEU A 349 -6.82 1.67 27.55
CA LEU A 349 -6.07 0.42 27.52
C LEU A 349 -6.98 -0.76 27.90
N THR A 350 -6.75 -1.90 27.28
CA THR A 350 -7.43 -3.16 27.58
C THR A 350 -6.43 -4.22 28.06
N ASN A 351 -6.90 -5.15 28.88
CA ASN A 351 -6.08 -6.24 29.39
C ASN A 351 -5.79 -7.27 28.30
N VAL A 352 -4.52 -7.64 28.11
CA VAL A 352 -4.09 -8.74 27.24
C VAL A 352 -3.77 -9.97 28.08
N VAL A 353 -2.95 -9.80 29.12
CA VAL A 353 -2.55 -10.88 30.04
C VAL A 353 -2.44 -10.34 31.46
N GLY A 354 -3.11 -11.00 32.40
CA GLY A 354 -3.00 -10.74 33.83
C GLY A 354 -4.32 -10.96 34.58
N PRO A 355 -4.31 -10.92 35.92
CA PRO A 355 -3.16 -10.57 36.77
C PRO A 355 -2.12 -11.70 36.83
N VAL A 356 -0.86 -11.36 36.58
CA VAL A 356 0.29 -12.23 36.85
C VAL A 356 0.84 -11.88 38.22
N ILE A 357 0.94 -12.86 39.11
CA ILE A 357 1.45 -12.68 40.48
C ILE A 357 2.82 -13.36 40.57
N MET A 358 3.82 -12.64 41.04
CA MET A 358 5.17 -13.18 41.24
C MET A 358 5.77 -12.74 42.57
N GLU A 359 6.64 -13.58 43.13
CA GLU A 359 7.37 -13.26 44.36
C GLU A 359 8.54 -12.30 44.10
N ASP A 360 8.88 -11.46 45.09
CA ASP A 360 9.94 -10.43 44.98
C ASP A 360 11.33 -11.00 44.57
N CYS A 361 11.57 -12.28 44.86
CA CYS A 361 12.84 -12.95 44.58
C CYS A 361 13.07 -13.27 43.09
N GLU A 362 12.02 -13.35 42.28
CA GLU A 362 12.11 -13.82 40.89
C GLU A 362 12.35 -12.68 39.89
N LEU A 363 11.91 -11.47 40.25
CA LEU A 363 11.98 -10.31 39.39
C LEU A 363 13.09 -9.36 39.86
N TYR A 364 14.32 -9.59 39.39
CA TYR A 364 15.43 -8.62 39.57
C TYR A 364 15.17 -7.36 38.73
N LEU A 365 14.18 -6.54 39.11
CA LEU A 365 13.98 -5.22 38.54
C LEU A 365 15.07 -4.26 39.05
N PRO A 366 15.78 -3.56 38.15
CA PRO A 366 16.60 -2.43 38.52
C PRO A 366 15.79 -1.46 39.40
N LYS A 367 16.27 -1.14 40.61
CA LYS A 367 15.62 -0.17 41.52
C LYS A 367 15.42 1.21 40.88
N GLU A 368 16.14 1.49 39.79
CA GLU A 368 16.02 2.67 38.94
C GLU A 368 14.70 2.67 38.14
N LEU A 369 14.18 1.51 37.73
CA LEU A 369 12.89 1.39 37.05
C LEU A 369 11.70 1.59 38.00
N LEU A 370 11.89 1.34 39.30
CA LEU A 370 10.89 1.54 40.34
C LEU A 370 10.83 2.99 40.85
N LYS A 371 11.82 3.83 40.50
CA LYS A 371 11.85 5.24 40.92
C LYS A 371 11.15 6.12 39.88
N GLY A 372 9.91 6.48 40.17
CA GLY A 372 9.30 7.69 39.62
C GLY A 372 8.65 7.59 38.23
N LYS A 373 8.40 6.38 37.71
CA LYS A 373 7.67 6.19 36.45
C LYS A 373 6.16 6.16 36.65
N TYR A 374 5.59 7.35 36.84
CA TYR A 374 4.14 7.56 36.92
C TYR A 374 3.46 7.54 35.53
N GLN A 375 4.24 7.52 34.45
CA GLN A 375 3.77 7.47 33.07
C GLN A 375 4.66 6.52 32.25
N PRO A 376 4.14 5.87 31.20
CA PRO A 376 4.89 4.96 30.34
C PRO A 376 5.67 5.71 29.23
N ASP A 377 6.47 6.69 29.61
CA ASP A 377 7.24 7.56 28.70
C ASP A 377 8.57 6.95 28.22
N GLU A 378 9.08 5.92 28.91
CA GLU A 378 10.35 5.28 28.58
C GLU A 378 10.18 3.80 28.21
N ARG A 379 10.88 3.39 27.14
CA ARG A 379 10.94 1.99 26.69
C ARG A 379 11.92 1.19 27.54
N ILE A 380 11.51 0.00 27.93
CA ILE A 380 12.34 -0.92 28.70
C ILE A 380 13.43 -1.52 27.80
N SER A 381 14.59 -1.88 28.37
CA SER A 381 15.64 -2.61 27.62
C SER A 381 15.13 -3.90 26.96
N GLN A 382 15.71 -4.30 25.82
CA GLN A 382 15.32 -5.51 25.08
C GLN A 382 15.43 -6.78 25.93
N SER A 383 16.46 -6.88 26.77
CA SER A 383 16.69 -8.04 27.66
C SER A 383 15.54 -8.22 28.65
N LEU A 384 15.09 -7.13 29.26
CA LEU A 384 13.96 -7.18 30.20
C LEU A 384 12.63 -7.34 29.47
N THR A 385 12.45 -6.76 28.29
CA THR A 385 11.27 -7.00 27.44
C THR A 385 11.09 -8.50 27.14
N ASN A 386 12.15 -9.18 26.69
CA ASN A 386 12.08 -10.61 26.38
C ASN A 386 11.71 -11.43 27.63
N LYS A 387 12.35 -11.15 28.77
CA LYS A 387 12.03 -11.83 30.04
C LYS A 387 10.57 -11.65 30.45
N LEU A 388 10.04 -10.43 30.36
CA LEU A 388 8.66 -10.13 30.70
C LEU A 388 7.70 -10.86 29.76
N MET A 389 7.98 -10.85 28.45
CA MET A 389 7.18 -11.57 27.47
C MET A 389 7.20 -13.09 27.74
N ASP A 390 8.35 -13.67 28.07
CA ASP A 390 8.45 -15.08 28.44
C ASP A 390 7.59 -15.41 29.69
N ILE A 391 7.58 -14.52 30.69
CA ILE A 391 6.73 -14.66 31.88
C ILE A 391 5.24 -14.60 31.50
N PHE A 392 4.82 -13.61 30.70
CA PHE A 392 3.42 -13.50 30.28
C PHE A 392 2.96 -14.68 29.41
N VAL A 393 3.81 -15.13 28.48
CA VAL A 393 3.56 -16.27 27.60
C VAL A 393 3.46 -17.55 28.43
N SER A 394 4.42 -17.80 29.32
CA SER A 394 4.40 -18.99 30.19
C SER A 394 3.20 -19.01 31.12
N HIS A 395 2.75 -17.87 31.63
CA HIS A 395 1.52 -17.79 32.41
C HIS A 395 0.27 -18.10 31.56
N GLN A 396 0.19 -17.58 30.33
CA GLN A 396 -0.95 -17.84 29.44
C GLN A 396 -1.09 -19.33 29.11
N TYR A 397 0.02 -20.04 28.90
CA TYR A 397 0.02 -21.48 28.64
C TYR A 397 -0.11 -22.34 29.90
N SER A 398 0.31 -21.84 31.07
CA SER A 398 0.08 -22.54 32.35
C SER A 398 -1.41 -22.54 32.72
N SER A 399 -2.12 -21.44 32.51
CA SER A 399 -3.57 -21.39 32.76
C SER A 399 -4.42 -22.23 31.80
N LEU A 400 -3.85 -22.66 30.66
CA LEU A 400 -4.49 -23.56 29.70
C LEU A 400 -4.32 -25.04 30.07
N ASN A 401 -3.30 -25.40 30.85
CA ASN A 401 -3.05 -26.79 31.28
C ASN A 401 -3.77 -27.17 32.59
N ASP A 402 -4.40 -26.21 33.27
CA ASP A 402 -5.20 -26.42 34.49
C ASP A 402 -6.72 -26.53 34.21
N LEU A 403 -7.13 -26.62 32.94
CA LEU A 403 -8.49 -26.90 32.44
C LEU A 403 -8.53 -28.26 31.76
#